data_AF-A0A6J5DNU6-F1
#
_entry.id   AF-A0A6J5DNU6-F1
#
_cell.length_a   1.000
_cell.length_b   1.000
_cell.length_c   1.000
_cell.angle_alpha   90.00
_cell.angle_beta   90.00
_cell.angle_gamma   90.00
#
_symmetry.space_group_name_H-M   'P 1'
#
loop_
_entity.id
_entity.type
_entity.pdbx_description
1 polymer ?
#
loop_
_entity_poly.entity_id
_entity_poly.type
_entity_poly.pdbx_seq_one_letter_code
_entity_poly.pdbx_strand_id
1 'polypeptide(L)'
;MPFFALPDSSRYTLRNVSVPVCVVTGIDVRGLPPDDLLNADVLIDNGRIVSIEQTGTAPTDSGPDLDRSMLLPGMIDCHAHLDKSHTAPRQPNWTGDFAGAAHANRIDRATRWNANDVRRRMEFALMTAWAHGVVAIRTNLDCHGPRPCKNARDHLD
;
A
#
# COMPACT_ATOMS: atom_id res chain seq x y z
N MET A 1 17.18 -13.08 -1.08
CA MET A 1 16.37 -13.98 -1.91
C MET A 1 14.93 -13.49 -1.83
N PRO A 2 14.21 -13.33 -2.94
CA PRO A 2 12.78 -13.03 -2.89
C PRO A 2 12.02 -14.20 -2.25
N PHE A 3 10.87 -13.91 -1.62
CA PHE A 3 10.02 -14.91 -0.98
C PHE A 3 9.56 -16.00 -1.98
N PHE A 4 9.24 -15.61 -3.21
CA PHE A 4 9.03 -16.51 -4.36
C PHE A 4 9.43 -15.79 -5.66
N ALA A 5 9.55 -16.53 -6.76
CA ALA A 5 9.76 -15.96 -8.09
C ALA A 5 8.43 -15.92 -8.87
N LEU A 6 8.13 -14.78 -9.48
CA LEU A 6 7.00 -14.68 -10.40
C LEU A 6 7.27 -15.51 -11.66
N PRO A 7 6.30 -16.28 -12.17
CA PRO A 7 6.43 -16.98 -13.44
C PRO A 7 6.62 -16.03 -14.62
N ASP A 8 7.37 -16.45 -15.64
CA ASP A 8 7.56 -15.68 -16.89
C ASP A 8 6.29 -15.63 -17.76
N SER A 9 5.36 -16.56 -17.56
CA SER A 9 4.07 -16.61 -18.24
C SER A 9 3.16 -15.48 -17.74
N SER A 10 2.39 -14.87 -18.64
CA SER A 10 1.35 -13.90 -18.25
C SER A 10 0.16 -14.56 -17.56
N ARG A 11 0.02 -15.88 -17.67
CA ARG A 11 -1.02 -16.69 -17.04
C ARG A 11 -0.41 -17.75 -16.14
N TYR A 12 -0.74 -17.71 -14.85
CA TYR A 12 -0.24 -18.64 -13.84
C TYR A 12 -1.16 -18.68 -12.63
N THR A 13 -1.06 -19.75 -11.85
CA THR A 13 -1.81 -19.91 -10.60
C THR A 13 -0.88 -19.72 -9.40
N LEU A 14 -1.26 -18.85 -8.46
CA LEU A 14 -0.71 -18.86 -7.11
C LEU A 14 -1.42 -19.98 -6.35
N ARG A 15 -0.78 -21.15 -6.24
CA ARG A 15 -1.40 -22.32 -5.66
C ARG A 15 -1.25 -22.35 -4.14
N ASN A 16 -2.23 -22.94 -3.46
CA ASN A 16 -2.19 -23.23 -2.04
C ASN A 16 -1.86 -22.00 -1.18
N VAL A 17 -2.61 -20.90 -1.36
CA VAL A 17 -2.53 -19.69 -0.53
C VAL A 17 -3.59 -19.69 0.57
N SER A 18 -3.35 -18.96 1.65
CA SER A 18 -4.38 -18.65 2.65
C SER A 18 -4.91 -17.22 2.41
N VAL A 19 -6.23 -17.07 2.26
CA VAL A 19 -6.89 -15.76 2.05
C VAL A 19 -7.96 -15.52 3.11
N PRO A 20 -8.14 -14.28 3.62
CA PRO A 20 -9.24 -13.98 4.54
C PRO A 20 -10.59 -14.11 3.84
N VAL A 21 -11.55 -14.78 4.48
CA VAL A 21 -12.90 -14.97 3.92
C VAL A 21 -13.59 -13.63 3.64
N CYS A 22 -13.37 -12.62 4.49
CA CYS A 22 -13.98 -11.30 4.37
C CYS A 22 -13.56 -10.48 3.14
N VAL A 23 -12.48 -10.85 2.43
CA VAL A 23 -11.98 -10.11 1.25
C VAL A 23 -12.13 -10.87 -0.06
N VAL A 24 -12.71 -12.06 -0.05
CA VAL A 24 -12.94 -12.87 -1.26
C VAL A 24 -14.40 -12.82 -1.71
N THR A 25 -14.61 -12.82 -3.02
CA THR A 25 -15.94 -12.84 -3.66
C THR A 25 -15.94 -13.87 -4.79
N GLY A 26 -17.08 -14.52 -5.04
CA GLY A 26 -17.23 -15.43 -6.18
C GLY A 26 -16.76 -16.87 -5.92
N ILE A 27 -16.44 -17.21 -4.68
CA ILE A 27 -16.13 -18.56 -4.21
C ILE A 27 -17.13 -18.98 -3.13
N ASP A 28 -17.48 -20.27 -3.10
CA ASP A 28 -18.35 -20.82 -2.07
C ASP A 28 -17.63 -20.90 -0.72
N VAL A 29 -17.99 -19.98 0.17
CA VAL A 29 -17.50 -19.90 1.56
C VAL A 29 -18.55 -20.34 2.58
N ARG A 30 -19.61 -21.03 2.14
CA ARG A 30 -20.66 -21.49 3.06
C ARG A 30 -20.07 -22.36 4.17
N GLY A 31 -20.42 -22.03 5.41
CA GLY A 31 -19.94 -22.73 6.60
C GLY A 31 -18.63 -22.18 7.17
N LEU A 32 -17.98 -21.22 6.52
CA LEU A 32 -16.80 -20.52 7.05
C LEU A 32 -17.20 -19.18 7.70
N PRO A 33 -16.75 -18.89 8.93
CA PRO A 33 -16.90 -17.56 9.53
C PRO A 33 -16.19 -16.47 8.70
N PRO A 34 -16.69 -15.21 8.70
CA PRO A 34 -16.04 -14.11 7.97
C PRO A 34 -14.62 -13.78 8.43
N ASP A 35 -14.28 -14.09 9.68
CA ASP A 35 -12.97 -13.91 10.29
C ASP A 35 -12.03 -15.11 10.11
N ASP A 36 -12.45 -16.14 9.38
CA ASP A 36 -11.66 -17.32 9.08
C ASP A 36 -10.80 -17.15 7.82
N LEU A 37 -9.95 -18.15 7.56
CA LEU A 37 -9.09 -18.24 6.38
C LEU A 37 -9.56 -19.37 5.46
N LEU A 38 -9.55 -19.09 4.16
CA LEU A 38 -9.78 -20.07 3.11
C LEU A 38 -8.44 -20.45 2.46
N ASN A 39 -8.16 -21.74 2.33
CA ASN A 39 -7.08 -22.21 1.46
C ASN A 39 -7.58 -22.19 0.00
N ALA A 40 -6.88 -21.50 -0.88
CA ALA A 40 -7.32 -21.26 -2.25
C ALA A 40 -6.20 -21.41 -3.28
N ASP A 41 -6.60 -21.64 -4.53
CA ASP A 41 -5.78 -21.44 -5.73
C ASP A 41 -6.26 -20.16 -6.43
N VAL A 42 -5.34 -19.25 -6.77
CA VAL A 42 -5.67 -17.96 -7.40
C VAL A 42 -5.06 -17.88 -8.78
N LEU A 43 -5.92 -17.87 -9.80
CA LEU A 43 -5.51 -17.76 -11.19
C LEU A 43 -5.30 -16.29 -11.56
N ILE A 44 -4.10 -15.99 -12.03
CA ILE A 44 -3.71 -14.72 -12.62
C ILE A 44 -3.62 -14.86 -14.13
N ASP A 45 -4.15 -13.89 -14.86
CA ASP A 45 -3.99 -13.75 -16.30
C ASP A 45 -3.80 -12.28 -16.67
N ASN A 46 -2.69 -11.97 -17.32
CA ASN A 46 -2.31 -10.62 -17.75
C ASN A 46 -2.43 -9.59 -16.60
N GLY A 47 -1.93 -9.96 -15.42
CA GLY A 47 -1.92 -9.11 -14.22
C GLY A 47 -3.28 -8.93 -13.53
N ARG A 48 -4.29 -9.73 -13.89
CA ARG A 48 -5.63 -9.70 -13.26
C ARG A 48 -5.94 -11.03 -12.59
N ILE A 49 -6.67 -10.97 -11.48
CA ILE A 49 -7.28 -12.15 -10.87
C ILE A 49 -8.46 -12.58 -11.75
N VAL A 50 -8.39 -13.80 -12.29
CA VAL A 50 -9.43 -14.39 -13.15
C VAL A 50 -10.37 -15.28 -12.35
N SER A 51 -9.82 -16.09 -11.44
CA SER A 51 -10.61 -16.92 -10.53
C SER A 51 -9.90 -17.11 -9.20
N ILE A 52 -10.70 -17.35 -8.17
CA ILE A 52 -10.29 -17.83 -6.86
C ILE A 52 -11.07 -19.11 -6.64
N GLU A 53 -10.38 -20.23 -6.47
CA GLU A 53 -10.96 -21.56 -6.34
C GLU A 53 -10.45 -22.23 -5.05
N GLN A 54 -11.12 -23.29 -4.58
CA GLN A 54 -10.63 -24.06 -3.44
C GLN A 54 -9.26 -24.66 -3.78
N THR A 55 -8.37 -24.78 -2.79
CA THR A 55 -7.04 -25.37 -3.01
C THR A 55 -7.12 -26.77 -3.62
N GLY A 56 -6.22 -27.06 -4.57
CA GLY A 56 -6.10 -28.37 -5.21
C GLY A 56 -6.97 -28.54 -6.46
N THR A 57 -7.62 -27.48 -6.95
CA THR A 57 -8.34 -27.52 -8.25
C THR A 57 -7.41 -27.25 -9.43
N ALA A 58 -6.29 -26.55 -9.21
CA ALA A 58 -5.37 -26.18 -10.28
C ALA A 58 -4.34 -27.29 -10.63
N PRO A 59 -3.94 -27.44 -11.90
CA PRO A 59 -2.83 -28.32 -12.29
C PRO A 59 -1.53 -27.97 -11.55
N THR A 60 -0.74 -28.97 -11.17
CA THR A 60 0.49 -28.79 -10.38
C THR A 60 1.56 -27.97 -11.10
N ASP A 61 1.54 -27.96 -12.43
CA ASP A 61 2.44 -27.21 -13.31
C ASP A 61 1.91 -25.81 -13.69
N SER A 62 0.72 -25.42 -13.21
CA SER A 62 0.11 -24.12 -13.55
C SER A 62 0.74 -22.91 -12.84
N GLY A 63 1.62 -23.14 -11.86
CA GLY A 63 2.32 -22.08 -11.14
C GLY A 63 2.89 -22.53 -9.79
N PRO A 64 3.47 -21.59 -9.01
CA PRO A 64 4.13 -21.90 -7.75
C PRO A 64 3.15 -22.36 -6.67
N ASP A 65 3.59 -23.30 -5.84
CA ASP A 65 2.95 -23.63 -4.55
C ASP A 65 3.47 -22.67 -3.49
N LEU A 66 2.57 -21.96 -2.81
CA LEU A 66 2.94 -20.99 -1.79
C LEU A 66 2.82 -21.51 -0.35
N ASP A 67 2.69 -22.83 -0.15
CA ASP A 67 2.72 -23.48 1.17
C ASP A 67 1.83 -22.80 2.22
N ARG A 68 0.58 -22.54 1.84
CA ARG A 68 -0.44 -21.88 2.67
C ARG A 68 -0.07 -20.47 3.12
N SER A 69 0.84 -19.80 2.42
CA SER A 69 1.23 -18.43 2.74
C SER A 69 0.06 -17.47 2.58
N MET A 70 0.06 -16.43 3.43
CA MET A 70 -1.00 -15.44 3.45
C MET A 70 -0.97 -14.59 2.18
N LEU A 71 -2.09 -14.53 1.46
CA LEU A 71 -2.33 -13.62 0.35
C LEU A 71 -3.36 -12.58 0.79
N LEU A 72 -2.94 -11.32 0.84
CA LEU A 72 -3.79 -10.18 1.18
C LEU A 72 -3.92 -9.25 -0.04
N PRO A 73 -5.03 -8.47 -0.13
CA PRO A 73 -5.06 -7.30 -0.98
C PRO A 73 -3.91 -6.35 -0.67
N GLY A 74 -3.50 -5.54 -1.66
CA GLY A 74 -2.54 -4.47 -1.45
C GLY A 74 -3.02 -3.49 -0.37
N MET A 75 -2.10 -3.02 0.47
CA MET A 75 -2.43 -2.16 1.60
C MET A 75 -2.82 -0.75 1.13
N ILE A 76 -3.73 -0.11 1.87
CA ILE A 76 -4.16 1.27 1.64
C ILE A 76 -3.79 2.10 2.87
N ASP A 77 -3.00 3.15 2.66
CA ASP A 77 -2.76 4.17 3.69
C ASP A 77 -3.80 5.29 3.54
N CYS A 78 -4.84 5.24 4.36
CA CYS A 78 -5.97 6.15 4.30
C CYS A 78 -5.67 7.55 4.82
N HIS A 79 -4.57 7.75 5.56
CA HIS A 79 -4.26 9.02 6.21
C HIS A 79 -2.76 9.21 6.40
N ALA A 80 -2.14 9.93 5.46
CA ALA A 80 -0.73 10.31 5.53
C ALA A 80 -0.50 11.83 5.46
N HIS A 81 0.66 12.26 5.90
CA HIS A 81 1.17 13.61 5.65
C HIS A 81 2.57 13.51 5.05
N LEU A 82 2.64 13.25 3.74
CA LEU A 82 3.90 13.02 3.03
C LEU A 82 4.73 14.30 2.94
N ASP A 83 4.09 15.46 2.88
CA ASP A 83 4.72 16.78 2.79
C ASP A 83 5.56 17.17 4.00
N LYS A 84 5.21 16.70 5.19
CA LYS A 84 5.96 16.88 6.44
C LYS A 84 6.65 15.61 6.95
N SER A 85 6.63 14.54 6.16
CA SER A 85 7.37 13.30 6.43
C SER A 85 8.87 13.56 6.49
N HIS A 86 9.59 12.76 7.29
CA HIS A 86 11.06 12.80 7.42
C HIS A 86 11.66 14.15 7.86
N THR A 87 10.90 14.96 8.60
CA THR A 87 11.37 16.24 9.17
C THR A 87 11.86 16.12 10.61
N ALA A 88 11.42 15.11 11.37
CA ALA A 88 11.78 14.95 12.78
C ALA A 88 13.29 14.92 13.07
N PRO A 89 14.16 14.28 12.25
CA PRO A 89 15.61 14.30 12.50
C PRO A 89 16.26 15.69 12.44
N ARG A 90 15.63 16.66 11.75
CA ARG A 90 16.16 18.02 11.58
C ARG A 90 15.37 19.09 12.33
N GLN A 91 14.11 18.81 12.69
CA GLN A 91 13.24 19.68 13.47
C GLN A 91 12.29 18.83 14.33
N PRO A 92 12.79 18.27 15.45
CA PRO A 92 12.01 17.36 16.30
C PRO A 92 10.92 18.08 17.12
N ASN A 93 9.87 17.32 17.45
CA ASN A 93 8.87 17.71 18.43
C ASN A 93 9.28 17.24 19.84
N TRP A 94 10.01 18.08 20.59
CA TRP A 94 10.50 17.72 21.93
C TRP A 94 9.40 17.59 23.00
N THR A 95 8.29 18.31 22.84
CA THR A 95 7.18 18.28 23.81
C THR A 95 6.30 17.04 23.64
N GLY A 96 6.36 16.38 22.47
CA GLY A 96 5.55 15.20 22.18
C GLY A 96 4.06 15.47 21.97
N ASP A 97 3.64 16.74 22.05
CA ASP A 97 2.24 17.15 21.90
C ASP A 97 1.94 17.74 20.52
N PHE A 98 0.66 17.92 20.21
CA PHE A 98 0.22 18.46 18.93
C PHE A 98 0.69 19.90 18.70
N ALA A 99 0.67 20.74 19.75
CA ALA A 99 1.09 22.14 19.67
C ALA A 99 2.57 22.27 19.30
N GLY A 100 3.43 21.45 19.91
CA GLY A 100 4.84 21.34 19.59
C GLY A 100 5.08 20.79 18.19
N ALA A 101 4.33 19.78 17.75
CA ALA A 101 4.41 19.28 16.37
C ALA A 101 4.06 20.37 15.35
N ALA A 102 3.00 21.14 15.60
CA ALA A 102 2.59 22.25 14.74
C ALA A 102 3.64 23.38 14.75
N HIS A 103 4.24 23.68 15.89
CA HIS A 103 5.32 24.67 16.01
C HIS A 103 6.59 24.23 15.27
N ALA A 104 7.05 22.99 15.48
CA ALA A 104 8.19 22.40 14.80
C ALA A 104 8.00 22.41 13.28
N ASN A 105 6.83 21.95 12.80
CA ASN A 105 6.50 21.96 11.38
C ASN A 105 6.51 23.38 10.78
N ARG A 106 5.96 24.39 11.48
CA ARG A 106 6.02 25.79 11.03
C ARG A 106 7.45 26.29 10.85
N ILE A 107 8.35 25.98 11.78
CA ILE A 107 9.77 26.35 11.70
C ILE A 107 10.45 25.65 10.52
N ASP A 108 10.28 24.32 10.39
CA ASP A 108 10.88 23.54 9.29
C ASP A 108 10.41 24.06 7.92
N ARG A 109 9.10 24.31 7.81
CA ARG A 109 8.47 24.85 6.60
C ARG A 109 9.01 26.21 6.22
N ALA A 110 9.10 27.15 7.17
CA ALA A 110 9.55 28.51 6.89
C ALA A 110 11.05 28.58 6.50
N THR A 111 11.87 27.63 6.96
CA THR A 111 13.33 27.72 6.83
C THR A 111 13.91 26.80 5.76
N ARG A 112 13.27 25.66 5.46
CA ARG A 112 13.87 24.59 4.65
C ARG A 112 13.02 24.12 3.48
N TRP A 113 11.71 24.35 3.49
CA TRP A 113 10.85 23.82 2.43
C TRP A 113 11.05 24.57 1.13
N ASN A 114 11.42 23.81 0.11
CA ASN A 114 11.37 24.19 -1.29
C ASN A 114 10.91 22.96 -2.10
N ALA A 115 10.65 23.15 -3.39
CA ALA A 115 10.12 22.08 -4.25
C ALA A 115 10.99 20.81 -4.25
N ASN A 116 12.32 20.97 -4.22
CA ASN A 116 13.25 19.84 -4.22
C ASN A 116 13.27 19.10 -2.88
N ASP A 117 13.24 19.83 -1.75
CA ASP A 117 13.15 19.22 -0.42
C ASP A 117 11.86 18.40 -0.25
N VAL A 118 10.72 18.99 -0.59
CA VAL A 118 9.41 18.34 -0.47
C VAL A 118 9.33 17.12 -1.38
N ARG A 119 9.73 17.26 -2.66
CA ARG A 119 9.76 16.15 -3.62
C ARG A 119 10.60 14.98 -3.11
N ARG A 120 11.84 15.24 -2.70
CA ARG A 120 12.76 14.20 -2.21
C ARG A 120 12.17 13.41 -1.04
N ARG A 121 11.54 14.10 -0.07
CA ARG A 121 10.96 13.44 1.10
C ARG A 121 9.70 12.65 0.75
N MET A 122 8.83 13.22 -0.09
CA MET A 122 7.63 12.52 -0.57
C MET A 122 7.99 11.29 -1.40
N GLU A 123 8.97 11.38 -2.31
CA GLU A 123 9.49 10.24 -3.08
C GLU A 123 10.02 9.14 -2.16
N PHE A 124 10.85 9.49 -1.17
CA PHE A 124 11.36 8.50 -0.23
C PHE A 124 10.24 7.81 0.57
N ALA A 125 9.25 8.59 1.04
CA ALA A 125 8.11 8.06 1.76
C ALA A 125 7.25 7.12 0.88
N LEU A 126 6.99 7.51 -0.37
CA LEU A 126 6.25 6.68 -1.35
C LEU A 126 7.00 5.38 -1.66
N MET A 127 8.31 5.43 -1.90
CA MET A 127 9.12 4.24 -2.19
C MET A 127 9.17 3.29 -1.00
N THR A 128 9.23 3.83 0.22
CA THR A 128 9.19 3.04 1.45
C THR A 128 7.82 2.37 1.61
N ALA A 129 6.72 3.13 1.43
CA ALA A 129 5.37 2.57 1.51
C ALA A 129 5.14 1.47 0.46
N TRP A 130 5.61 1.68 -0.77
CA TRP A 130 5.55 0.69 -1.85
C TRP A 130 6.31 -0.60 -1.50
N ALA A 131 7.53 -0.48 -0.95
CA ALA A 131 8.31 -1.63 -0.51
C ALA A 131 7.64 -2.45 0.61
N HIS A 132 6.71 -1.83 1.35
CA HIS A 132 5.89 -2.48 2.38
C HIS A 132 4.49 -2.90 1.90
N GLY A 133 4.23 -2.89 0.59
CA GLY A 133 2.99 -3.39 0.01
C GLY A 133 1.83 -2.40 0.00
N VAL A 134 2.08 -1.11 0.23
CA VAL A 134 1.06 -0.05 0.09
C VAL A 134 0.88 0.30 -1.38
N VAL A 135 -0.33 0.13 -1.89
CA VAL A 135 -0.68 0.34 -3.31
C VAL A 135 -1.50 1.62 -3.54
N ALA A 136 -2.04 2.22 -2.47
CA ALA A 136 -2.75 3.49 -2.54
C ALA A 136 -2.56 4.30 -1.25
N ILE A 137 -2.37 5.62 -1.40
CA ILE A 137 -2.19 6.55 -0.28
C ILE A 137 -3.06 7.79 -0.47
N ARG A 138 -3.80 8.17 0.57
CA ARG A 138 -4.37 9.51 0.70
C ARG A 138 -3.47 10.35 1.59
N THR A 139 -3.04 11.51 1.09
CA THR A 139 -2.24 12.44 1.89
C THR A 139 -2.85 13.83 2.01
N ASN A 140 -2.74 14.40 3.21
CA ASN A 140 -3.07 15.78 3.49
C ASN A 140 -1.83 16.66 3.32
N LEU A 141 -1.95 17.74 2.55
CA LEU A 141 -0.90 18.72 2.32
C LEU A 141 -1.11 19.98 3.16
N ASP A 142 -0.04 20.47 3.76
CA ASP A 142 -0.01 21.66 4.60
C ASP A 142 0.05 22.95 3.77
N CYS A 143 -1.13 23.35 3.29
CA CYS A 143 -1.32 24.46 2.38
C CYS A 143 -1.58 25.77 3.13
N HIS A 144 -0.52 26.52 3.41
CA HIS A 144 -0.57 27.87 3.99
C HIS A 144 -0.04 28.92 3.02
N GLY A 145 -0.81 29.98 2.72
CA GLY A 145 -0.41 31.12 1.87
C GLY A 145 -1.53 31.70 1.00
N PRO A 146 -1.26 32.76 0.20
CA PRO A 146 -2.26 33.44 -0.64
C PRO A 146 -2.75 32.59 -1.83
N ARG A 147 -2.07 31.49 -2.14
CA ARG A 147 -2.53 30.48 -3.12
C ARG A 147 -2.86 29.18 -2.37
N PRO A 148 -4.10 29.04 -1.87
CA PRO A 148 -4.51 27.78 -1.27
C PRO A 148 -4.51 26.68 -2.35
N CYS A 149 -4.16 25.43 -1.98
CA CYS A 149 -4.12 24.27 -2.87
C CYS A 149 -5.51 23.80 -3.36
N LYS A 150 -6.47 24.72 -3.53
CA LYS A 150 -7.87 24.35 -3.72
C LYS A 150 -8.15 23.60 -5.02
N ASN A 151 -7.28 23.68 -6.04
CA ASN A 151 -7.48 22.95 -7.29
C ASN A 151 -6.19 22.25 -7.76
N ALA A 152 -5.86 21.09 -7.19
CA ALA A 152 -4.87 20.18 -7.78
C ALA A 152 -5.42 19.42 -9.02
N ARG A 153 -6.69 19.67 -9.41
CA ARG A 153 -7.30 19.10 -10.61
C ARG A 153 -6.99 19.86 -11.90
N ASP A 154 -6.53 21.11 -11.82
CA ASP A 154 -6.40 21.99 -13.00
C ASP A 154 -5.05 21.83 -13.72
N HIS A 155 -4.19 20.88 -13.30
CA HIS A 155 -2.82 20.71 -13.83
C HIS A 155 -2.45 19.25 -14.13
N LEU A 156 -3.45 18.39 -14.36
CA LEU A 156 -3.24 17.06 -14.93
C LEU A 156 -3.76 17.07 -16.37
N ASP A 157 -2.95 17.64 -17.25
CA ASP A 157 -2.98 17.35 -18.69
C ASP A 157 -1.96 16.25 -19.01
#